data_AF-A0A5N6GQJ9-F1
#
_entry.id   AF-A0A5N6GQJ9-F1
#
_cell.length_a   1.000
_cell.length_b   1.000
_cell.length_c   1.000
_cell.angle_alpha   90.00
_cell.angle_beta   90.00
_cell.angle_gamma   90.00
#
_symmetry.space_group_name_H-M   'P 1'
#
loop_
_entity.id
_entity.type
_entity.pdbx_description
1 polymer ?
#
loop_
_entity_poly.entity_id
_entity_poly.type
_entity_poly.pdbx_seq_one_letter_code
_entity_poly.pdbx_strand_id
1 'polypeptide(L)'
;MGLVRDETWVPELWSLFGVGTVILLSRVGLRCWLHGLHQPAAEDCVSLLIPAFYTVCAVGCYLVYINGNKVDFTQAEINALTDEEARRLILGTKWELVLAYSYPTVLWLLKASLLLLYWRLSSGLGRHRLLVLLIGVICLLTYIGVILSMSLACIPFRRFWEIKPLPPINCIQPPNIFIAVAVSSVL
;
A
#
# COMPACT_ATOMS: atom_id res chain seq x y z
N MET A 1 11.49 -24.04 13.65
CA MET A 1 10.05 -23.88 13.91
C MET A 1 9.46 -23.15 12.71
N GLY A 2 8.51 -23.79 12.02
CA GLY A 2 8.00 -23.29 10.74
C GLY A 2 6.84 -22.33 10.94
N LEU A 3 6.83 -21.24 10.17
CA LEU A 3 5.67 -20.37 9.98
C LEU A 3 4.43 -21.25 9.76
N VAL A 4 3.40 -21.09 10.58
CA VAL A 4 2.11 -21.75 10.34
C VAL A 4 1.57 -21.18 9.03
N ARG A 5 1.56 -22.01 7.99
CA ARG A 5 1.17 -21.61 6.65
C ARG A 5 -0.19 -22.20 6.33
N ASP A 6 -1.18 -21.34 6.25
CA ASP A 6 -2.49 -21.72 5.76
C ASP A 6 -2.43 -21.88 4.24
N GLU A 7 -2.70 -23.09 3.75
CA GLU A 7 -2.70 -23.40 2.31
C GLU A 7 -3.82 -22.68 1.55
N THR A 8 -4.85 -22.22 2.27
CA THR A 8 -6.00 -21.47 1.72
C THR A 8 -5.67 -20.02 1.38
N TRP A 9 -4.63 -19.44 1.97
CA TRP A 9 -4.32 -18.01 1.82
C TRP A 9 -3.79 -17.65 0.43
N VAL A 10 -2.95 -18.51 -0.16
CA VAL A 10 -2.39 -18.30 -1.50
C VAL A 10 -3.46 -18.25 -2.59
N PRO A 11 -4.39 -19.23 -2.71
CA PRO A 11 -5.45 -19.16 -3.71
C PRO A 11 -6.40 -17.98 -3.45
N GLU A 12 -6.68 -17.65 -2.19
CA GLU A 12 -7.47 -16.46 -1.83
C GLU A 12 -6.81 -15.17 -2.35
N LEU A 13 -5.52 -14.95 -2.05
CA LEU A 13 -4.76 -13.79 -2.51
C LEU A 13 -4.79 -13.65 -4.04
N TRP A 14 -4.48 -14.72 -4.77
CA TRP A 14 -4.43 -14.67 -6.23
C TRP A 14 -5.81 -14.53 -6.88
N SER A 15 -6.86 -15.10 -6.27
CA SER A 15 -8.24 -14.93 -6.74
C SER A 15 -8.70 -13.47 -6.57
N LEU A 16 -8.46 -12.87 -5.41
CA LEU A 16 -8.77 -11.45 -5.14
C LEU A 16 -7.98 -10.53 -6.05
N PHE A 17 -6.69 -10.81 -6.25
CA PHE A 17 -5.84 -10.07 -7.18
C PHE A 17 -6.35 -10.15 -8.62
N GLY A 18 -6.75 -11.34 -9.08
CA GLY A 18 -7.30 -11.54 -10.42
C GLY A 18 -8.58 -10.73 -10.63
N VAL A 19 -9.55 -10.84 -9.71
CA VAL A 19 -10.80 -10.09 -9.77
C VAL A 19 -10.55 -8.59 -9.72
N GLY A 20 -9.71 -8.11 -8.78
CA GLY A 20 -9.37 -6.70 -8.65
C GLY A 20 -8.68 -6.13 -9.89
N THR A 21 -7.76 -6.89 -10.49
CA THR A 21 -7.04 -6.48 -11.71
C THR A 21 -8.00 -6.37 -12.88
N VAL A 22 -8.95 -7.30 -13.05
CA VAL A 22 -9.98 -7.20 -14.09
C VAL A 22 -10.83 -5.93 -13.93
N ILE A 23 -11.24 -5.61 -12.71
CA ILE A 23 -12.00 -4.39 -12.41
C ILE A 23 -11.17 -3.14 -12.76
N LEU A 24 -9.90 -3.08 -12.35
CA LEU A 24 -9.02 -1.94 -12.62
C LEU A 24 -8.73 -1.77 -14.12
N LEU A 25 -8.44 -2.87 -14.83
CA LEU A 25 -8.17 -2.84 -16.27
C LEU A 25 -9.42 -2.50 -17.07
N SER A 26 -10.60 -3.02 -16.69
CA SER A 26 -11.86 -2.65 -17.35
C SER A 26 -12.14 -1.16 -17.21
N ARG A 27 -11.84 -0.55 -16.06
CA ARG A 27 -11.95 0.90 -15.86
C ARG A 27 -11.04 1.69 -16.79
N VAL A 28 -9.79 1.27 -16.95
CA VAL A 28 -8.83 1.88 -17.89
C VAL A 28 -9.34 1.71 -19.33
N GLY A 29 -9.76 0.50 -19.70
CA GLY A 29 -10.26 0.17 -21.03
C GLY A 29 -11.50 0.96 -21.44
N LEU A 30 -12.52 1.04 -20.56
CA LEU A 30 -13.73 1.84 -20.79
C LEU A 30 -13.41 3.31 -21.00
N ARG A 31 -12.42 3.84 -20.27
CA ARG A 31 -12.00 5.24 -20.40
C ARG A 31 -11.27 5.50 -21.71
N CYS A 32 -10.34 4.61 -22.09
CA CYS A 32 -9.68 4.67 -23.39
C CYS A 32 -10.70 4.60 -24.54
N TRP A 33 -11.74 3.78 -24.38
CA TRP A 33 -12.81 3.64 -25.38
C TRP A 33 -13.69 4.89 -25.49
N LEU A 34 -14.09 5.50 -24.36
CA LEU A 34 -14.99 6.65 -24.33
C LEU A 34 -14.34 7.98 -24.74
N HIS A 35 -13.12 8.25 -24.29
CA HIS A 35 -12.49 9.58 -24.47
C HIS A 35 -11.50 9.64 -25.63
N GLY A 36 -11.10 8.49 -26.20
CA GLY A 36 -10.00 8.42 -27.15
C GLY A 36 -8.66 8.82 -26.53
N LEU A 37 -7.55 8.44 -27.18
CA LEU A 37 -6.19 8.61 -26.66
C LEU A 37 -5.65 10.06 -26.75
N HIS A 38 -6.50 11.05 -27.00
CA HIS A 38 -6.09 12.29 -27.67
C HIS A 38 -5.61 13.41 -26.73
N GLN A 39 -5.77 13.29 -25.41
CA GLN A 39 -5.17 14.23 -24.44
C GLN A 39 -4.78 13.49 -23.15
N PRO A 40 -3.48 13.25 -22.88
CA PRO A 40 -3.03 12.62 -21.65
C PRO A 40 -3.26 13.58 -20.48
N ALA A 41 -4.41 13.45 -19.84
CA ALA A 41 -4.76 14.22 -18.66
C ALA A 41 -4.09 13.56 -17.44
N ALA A 42 -3.91 14.32 -16.35
CA ALA A 42 -3.39 13.81 -15.08
C ALA A 42 -4.11 12.52 -14.60
N GLU A 43 -5.37 12.35 -14.97
CA GLU A 43 -6.17 11.17 -14.64
C GLU A 43 -5.76 9.91 -15.42
N ASP A 44 -5.12 10.01 -16.60
CA ASP A 44 -4.55 8.85 -17.32
C ASP A 44 -3.37 8.26 -16.57
N CYS A 45 -2.51 9.14 -16.04
CA CYS A 45 -1.39 8.73 -15.20
C CYS A 45 -1.90 8.05 -13.91
N VAL A 46 -2.85 8.67 -13.20
CA VAL A 46 -3.42 8.08 -11.98
C VAL A 46 -4.08 6.73 -12.26
N SER A 47 -4.83 6.61 -13.36
CA SER A 47 -5.53 5.36 -13.70
C SER A 47 -4.59 4.20 -14.05
N LEU A 48 -3.39 4.48 -14.56
CA LEU A 48 -2.36 3.47 -14.85
C LEU A 48 -1.50 3.14 -13.61
N LEU A 49 -1.31 4.10 -12.71
CA LEU A 49 -0.56 3.87 -11.46
C LEU A 49 -1.30 2.95 -10.49
N ILE A 50 -2.65 2.99 -10.44
CA ILE A 50 -3.44 2.14 -9.54
C ILE A 50 -3.13 0.64 -9.74
N PRO A 51 -3.28 0.05 -10.95
CA PRO A 51 -2.97 -1.36 -11.14
C PRO A 51 -1.49 -1.68 -10.91
N ALA A 52 -0.56 -0.75 -11.19
CA ALA A 52 0.86 -0.96 -10.95
C ALA A 52 1.19 -1.06 -9.44
N PHE A 53 0.66 -0.17 -8.60
CA PHE A 53 0.85 -0.30 -7.15
C PHE A 53 0.07 -1.48 -6.56
N TYR A 54 -1.09 -1.82 -7.15
CA TYR A 54 -1.85 -2.98 -6.74
C TYR A 54 -1.12 -4.30 -7.01
N THR A 55 -0.42 -4.42 -8.15
CA THR A 55 0.43 -5.59 -8.43
C THR A 55 1.61 -5.67 -7.46
N VAL A 56 2.23 -4.54 -7.13
CA VAL A 56 3.30 -4.48 -6.11
C VAL A 56 2.78 -4.95 -4.75
N CYS A 57 1.56 -4.55 -4.34
CA CYS A 57 0.94 -5.06 -3.11
C CYS A 57 0.77 -6.58 -3.14
N ALA A 58 0.17 -7.14 -4.20
CA ALA A 58 -0.10 -8.58 -4.29
C ALA A 58 1.20 -9.42 -4.30
N VAL A 59 2.19 -8.99 -5.10
CA VAL A 59 3.51 -9.64 -5.14
C VAL A 59 4.24 -9.47 -3.81
N GLY A 60 4.15 -8.29 -3.19
CA GLY A 60 4.73 -8.02 -1.87
C GLY A 60 4.16 -8.95 -0.79
N CYS A 61 2.83 -9.11 -0.72
CA CYS A 61 2.17 -10.07 0.16
C CYS A 61 2.70 -11.49 -0.05
N TYR A 62 2.77 -11.95 -1.30
CA TYR A 62 3.27 -13.28 -1.64
C TYR A 62 4.74 -13.48 -1.21
N LEU A 63 5.58 -12.46 -1.40
CA LEU A 63 6.99 -12.51 -1.00
C LEU A 63 7.17 -12.48 0.52
N VAL A 64 6.33 -11.74 1.25
CA VAL A 64 6.31 -11.79 2.72
C VAL A 64 5.89 -13.18 3.19
N TYR A 65 4.87 -13.79 2.58
CA TYR A 65 4.42 -15.14 2.92
C TYR A 65 5.51 -16.20 2.72
N ILE A 66 6.28 -16.12 1.62
CA ILE A 66 7.37 -17.08 1.35
C ILE A 66 8.58 -16.86 2.25
N ASN A 67 8.97 -15.61 2.49
CA ASN A 67 10.22 -15.30 3.18
C ASN A 67 10.07 -15.17 4.70
N GLY A 68 8.84 -14.93 5.19
CA GLY A 68 8.56 -14.57 6.59
C GLY A 68 8.92 -13.12 6.89
N ASN A 69 8.35 -12.56 7.95
CA ASN A 69 8.71 -11.24 8.46
C ASN A 69 9.26 -11.35 9.89
N LYS A 70 9.68 -10.22 10.46
CA LYS A 70 10.15 -10.14 11.85
C LYS A 70 9.02 -10.12 12.90
N VAL A 71 7.76 -9.93 12.50
CA VAL A 71 6.61 -9.79 13.42
C VAL A 71 6.28 -11.12 14.07
N ASP A 72 6.50 -12.22 13.36
CA ASP A 72 6.15 -13.57 13.81
C ASP A 72 7.18 -14.22 14.75
N PHE A 73 8.28 -13.53 15.09
CA PHE A 73 9.41 -14.12 15.82
C PHE A 73 9.72 -13.39 17.13
N THR A 74 10.06 -14.16 18.15
CA THR A 74 10.59 -13.66 19.43
C THR A 74 12.11 -13.46 19.36
N GLN A 75 12.65 -12.66 20.30
CA GLN A 75 14.10 -12.42 20.43
C GLN A 75 14.91 -13.72 20.58
N ALA A 76 14.37 -14.71 21.28
CA ALA A 76 15.03 -16.00 21.48
C ALA A 76 15.11 -16.81 20.17
N GLU A 77 14.03 -16.79 19.37
CA GLU A 77 13.98 -17.48 18.08
C GLU A 77 14.91 -16.83 17.07
N ILE A 78 14.93 -15.49 17.01
CA ILE A 78 15.82 -14.74 16.11
C ILE A 78 17.30 -14.99 16.42
N ASN A 79 17.66 -15.13 17.69
CA ASN A 79 19.05 -15.45 18.08
C ASN A 79 19.45 -16.88 17.67
N ALA A 80 18.48 -17.80 17.60
CA ALA A 80 18.69 -19.18 17.18
C ALA A 80 18.70 -19.35 15.63
N LEU A 81 18.31 -18.32 14.86
CA LEU A 81 18.31 -18.37 13.40
C LEU A 81 19.73 -18.46 12.84
N THR A 82 19.90 -19.32 11.84
CA THR A 82 21.10 -19.34 11.00
C THR A 82 21.23 -18.05 10.20
N ASP A 83 22.44 -17.74 9.73
CA ASP A 83 22.67 -16.51 8.95
C ASP A 83 21.90 -16.49 7.63
N GLU A 84 21.64 -17.66 7.04
CA GLU A 84 20.84 -17.78 5.81
C GLU A 84 19.36 -17.50 6.05
N GLU A 85 18.80 -18.04 7.13
CA GLU A 85 17.41 -17.75 7.53
C GLU A 85 17.24 -16.27 7.89
N ALA A 86 18.22 -15.69 8.59
CA ALA A 86 18.21 -14.26 8.92
C ALA A 86 18.19 -13.39 7.65
N ARG A 87 18.96 -13.74 6.61
CA ARG A 87 18.93 -13.01 5.32
C ARG A 87 17.56 -13.08 4.63
N ARG A 88 16.92 -14.25 4.64
CA ARG A 88 15.56 -14.40 4.09
C ARG A 88 14.54 -13.55 4.84
N LEU A 89 14.63 -13.55 6.17
CA LEU A 89 13.75 -12.78 7.03
C LEU A 89 13.95 -11.26 6.85
N ILE A 90 15.20 -10.81 6.58
CA ILE A 90 15.50 -9.41 6.22
C ILE A 90 14.78 -9.04 4.91
N LEU A 91 14.80 -9.93 3.92
CA LEU A 91 14.12 -9.69 2.64
C LEU A 91 12.60 -9.58 2.82
N GLY A 92 11.99 -10.50 3.57
CA GLY A 92 10.54 -10.43 3.81
C GLY A 92 10.15 -9.20 4.63
N THR A 93 10.94 -8.81 5.64
CA THR A 93 10.71 -7.57 6.40
C THR A 93 10.82 -6.30 5.51
N LYS A 94 11.73 -6.29 4.53
CA LYS A 94 11.79 -5.19 3.55
C LYS A 94 10.55 -5.13 2.67
N TRP A 95 10.02 -6.28 2.24
CA TRP A 95 8.79 -6.36 1.47
C TRP A 95 7.56 -5.94 2.28
N GLU A 96 7.51 -6.29 3.56
CA GLU A 96 6.48 -5.81 4.48
C GLU A 96 6.48 -4.28 4.58
N LEU A 97 7.67 -3.67 4.64
CA LEU A 97 7.79 -2.21 4.62
C LEU A 97 7.30 -1.62 3.28
N VAL A 98 7.65 -2.24 2.15
CA VAL A 98 7.14 -1.84 0.83
C VAL A 98 5.62 -1.92 0.80
N LEU A 99 5.04 -3.01 1.32
CA LEU A 99 3.60 -3.22 1.41
C LEU A 99 2.91 -2.14 2.26
N ALA A 100 3.54 -1.77 3.39
CA ALA A 100 3.05 -0.71 4.25
C ALA A 100 2.95 0.64 3.52
N TYR A 101 3.84 0.93 2.56
CA TYR A 101 3.74 2.13 1.73
C TYR A 101 2.80 1.97 0.54
N SER A 102 2.88 0.86 -0.18
CA SER A 102 2.13 0.66 -1.43
C SER A 102 0.62 0.57 -1.18
N TYR A 103 0.18 0.00 -0.06
CA TYR A 103 -1.24 -0.14 0.26
C TYR A 103 -1.95 1.22 0.44
N PRO A 104 -1.47 2.15 1.29
CA PRO A 104 -1.95 3.53 1.31
C PRO A 104 -1.88 4.21 -0.05
N THR A 105 -0.78 4.06 -0.80
CA THR A 105 -0.68 4.70 -2.13
C THR A 105 -1.80 4.26 -3.06
N VAL A 106 -2.17 2.97 -3.10
CA VAL A 106 -3.32 2.49 -3.89
C VAL A 106 -4.63 3.16 -3.46
N LEU A 107 -4.90 3.21 -2.16
CA LEU A 107 -6.12 3.82 -1.61
C LEU A 107 -6.23 5.32 -1.98
N TRP A 108 -5.13 6.06 -1.92
CA TRP A 108 -5.14 7.48 -2.27
C TRP A 108 -5.20 7.71 -3.78
N LEU A 109 -4.58 6.85 -4.59
CA LEU A 109 -4.75 6.92 -6.04
C LEU A 109 -6.21 6.66 -6.44
N LEU A 110 -6.90 5.73 -5.74
CA LEU A 110 -8.34 5.52 -5.92
C LEU A 110 -9.14 6.77 -5.55
N LYS A 111 -8.89 7.39 -4.38
CA LYS A 111 -9.55 8.65 -3.98
C LYS A 111 -9.27 9.78 -4.97
N ALA A 112 -8.02 9.94 -5.40
CA ALA A 112 -7.62 10.94 -6.40
C ALA A 112 -8.37 10.72 -7.73
N SER A 113 -8.50 9.47 -8.17
CA SER A 113 -9.25 9.14 -9.39
C SER A 113 -10.74 9.49 -9.30
N LEU A 114 -11.36 9.35 -8.12
CA LEU A 114 -12.74 9.75 -7.88
C LEU A 114 -12.87 11.28 -7.81
N LEU A 115 -11.94 11.95 -7.14
CA LEU A 115 -11.87 13.42 -7.07
C LEU A 115 -11.76 14.04 -8.46
N LEU A 116 -10.94 13.48 -9.35
CA LEU A 116 -10.81 13.93 -10.74
C LEU A 116 -12.11 13.72 -11.53
N LEU A 117 -12.80 12.60 -11.32
CA LEU A 117 -14.13 12.37 -11.90
C LEU A 117 -15.15 13.41 -11.42
N TYR A 118 -15.19 13.69 -10.11
CA TYR A 118 -16.06 14.73 -9.55
C TYR A 118 -15.71 16.12 -10.04
N TRP A 119 -14.43 16.42 -10.24
CA TRP A 119 -13.98 17.69 -10.81
C TRP A 119 -14.54 17.91 -12.22
N ARG A 120 -14.50 16.87 -13.08
CA ARG A 120 -15.11 16.94 -14.42
C ARG A 120 -16.61 17.14 -14.36
N LEU A 121 -17.31 16.37 -13.52
CA LEU A 121 -18.76 16.42 -13.40
C LEU A 121 -19.27 17.76 -12.83
N SER A 122 -18.50 18.36 -11.91
CA SER A 122 -18.85 19.62 -11.25
C SER A 122 -18.45 20.89 -12.04
N SER A 123 -17.92 20.74 -13.25
CA SER A 123 -17.47 21.85 -14.10
C SER A 123 -18.55 22.91 -14.37
N GLY A 124 -19.83 22.56 -14.30
CA GLY A 124 -20.97 23.47 -14.44
C GLY A 124 -21.45 24.17 -13.16
N LEU A 125 -20.99 23.77 -11.97
CA LEU A 125 -21.43 24.36 -10.69
C LEU A 125 -20.22 24.90 -9.91
N GLY A 126 -19.94 26.20 -10.05
CA GLY A 126 -18.74 26.85 -9.50
C GLY A 126 -18.47 26.60 -8.00
N ARG A 127 -19.51 26.52 -7.15
CA ARG A 127 -19.35 26.24 -5.71
C ARG A 127 -18.89 24.80 -5.43
N HIS A 128 -19.32 23.83 -6.23
CA HIS A 128 -18.90 22.44 -6.08
C HIS A 128 -17.44 22.24 -6.51
N ARG A 129 -16.98 23.00 -7.50
CA ARG A 129 -15.59 22.96 -7.96
C ARG A 129 -14.60 23.38 -6.86
N LEU A 130 -14.92 24.44 -6.11
CA LEU A 130 -14.11 24.88 -4.98
C LEU A 130 -14.05 23.81 -3.87
N LEU A 131 -15.17 23.16 -3.58
CA LEU A 131 -15.23 22.07 -2.60
C LEU A 131 -14.38 20.87 -3.03
N VAL A 132 -14.43 20.47 -4.30
CA VAL A 132 -13.61 19.37 -4.84
C VAL A 132 -12.12 19.70 -4.73
N LEU A 133 -11.72 20.94 -5.01
CA LEU A 133 -10.33 21.38 -4.82
C LEU A 133 -9.90 21.28 -3.35
N LEU A 134 -10.74 21.77 -2.43
CA LEU A 134 -10.45 21.77 -0.99
C LEU A 134 -10.32 20.34 -0.45
N ILE A 135 -11.22 19.43 -0.85
CA ILE A 135 -11.13 18.01 -0.49
C ILE A 135 -9.86 17.39 -1.09
N GLY A 136 -9.51 17.75 -2.34
CA GLY A 136 -8.26 17.30 -2.97
C GLY A 136 -7.02 17.70 -2.19
N VAL A 137 -6.95 18.95 -1.70
CA VAL A 137 -5.84 19.43 -0.85
C VAL A 137 -5.81 18.68 0.48
N ILE A 138 -6.95 18.46 1.13
CA ILE A 138 -7.02 17.68 2.38
C ILE A 138 -6.56 16.23 2.15
N CYS A 139 -6.98 15.59 1.06
CA CYS A 139 -6.52 14.25 0.68
C CYS A 139 -4.99 14.21 0.49
N LEU A 140 -4.40 15.22 -0.15
CA LEU A 140 -2.96 15.28 -0.34
C LEU A 140 -2.21 15.48 0.99
N LEU A 141 -2.69 16.38 1.85
CA LEU A 141 -2.09 16.63 3.16
C LEU A 141 -2.15 15.40 4.06
N THR A 142 -3.29 14.70 4.06
CA THR A 142 -3.46 13.45 4.82
C THR A 142 -2.58 12.34 4.30
N TYR A 143 -2.41 12.21 2.96
CA TYR A 143 -1.45 11.27 2.36
C TYR A 143 -0.02 11.52 2.88
N ILE A 144 0.42 12.77 2.78
CA ILE A 144 1.76 13.18 3.23
C ILE A 144 1.90 12.89 4.73
N GLY A 145 0.89 13.20 5.54
CA GLY A 145 0.87 12.91 6.96
C GLY A 145 1.02 11.42 7.28
N VAL A 146 0.36 10.53 6.53
CA VAL A 146 0.45 9.08 6.71
C VAL A 146 1.83 8.55 6.34
N ILE A 147 2.37 8.98 5.20
CA ILE A 147 3.71 8.58 4.74
C ILE A 147 4.79 9.06 5.72
N LEU A 148 4.67 10.30 6.23
CA LEU A 148 5.55 10.80 7.28
C LEU A 148 5.38 10.01 8.58
N SER A 149 4.14 9.74 9.01
CA SER A 149 3.90 8.97 10.24
C SER A 149 4.54 7.58 10.17
N MET A 150 4.46 6.92 9.02
CA MET A 150 5.16 5.66 8.76
C MET A 150 6.68 5.81 8.78
N SER A 151 7.21 6.84 8.12
CA SER A 151 8.65 7.09 8.03
C SER A 151 9.27 7.45 9.39
N LEU A 152 8.55 8.22 10.21
CA LEU A 152 8.95 8.65 11.55
C LEU A 152 8.63 7.63 12.64
N ALA A 153 7.92 6.54 12.33
CA ALA A 153 7.57 5.53 13.34
C ALA A 153 8.81 4.87 13.96
N CYS A 154 9.94 4.80 13.25
CA CYS A 154 11.20 4.33 13.79
C CYS A 154 12.39 5.14 13.26
N ILE A 155 13.11 5.79 14.17
CA ILE A 155 14.34 6.53 13.87
C ILE A 155 15.48 5.86 14.66
N PRO A 156 16.59 5.43 14.03
CA PRO A 156 16.92 5.52 12.60
C PRO A 156 16.20 4.49 11.72
N PHE A 157 15.90 4.86 10.47
CA PHE A 157 15.14 4.05 9.49
C PHE A 157 15.73 2.65 9.24
N ARG A 158 17.05 2.48 9.42
CA ARG A 158 17.72 1.18 9.28
C ARG A 158 17.18 0.10 10.22
N ARG A 159 16.61 0.51 11.37
CA ARG A 159 15.99 -0.40 12.35
C ARG A 159 14.70 -1.05 11.86
N PHE A 160 14.11 -0.60 10.75
CA PHE A 160 12.91 -1.23 10.20
C PHE A 160 13.17 -2.66 9.71
N TRP A 161 14.32 -2.95 9.10
CA TRP A 161 14.66 -4.29 8.60
C TRP A 161 15.79 -4.95 9.39
N GLU A 162 16.18 -4.38 10.53
CA GLU A 162 17.18 -4.96 11.40
C GLU A 162 16.56 -6.11 12.19
N ILE A 163 17.28 -7.23 12.24
CA ILE A 163 16.81 -8.49 12.83
C ILE A 163 17.66 -8.86 14.04
N LYS A 164 18.98 -8.69 13.96
CA LYS A 164 19.92 -8.95 15.07
C LYS A 164 20.61 -7.65 15.47
N PRO A 165 20.34 -7.06 16.66
CA PRO A 165 19.30 -7.41 17.64
C PRO A 165 17.89 -6.98 17.19
N LEU A 166 16.85 -7.66 17.68
CA LEU A 166 15.46 -7.28 17.36
C LEU A 166 15.18 -5.87 17.91
N PRO A 167 14.65 -4.95 17.08
CA PRO A 167 14.33 -3.59 17.51
C PRO A 167 13.20 -3.57 18.55
N PRO A 168 13.01 -2.45 19.29
CA PRO A 168 11.90 -2.34 20.24
C PRO A 168 10.54 -2.51 19.57
N ILE A 169 9.55 -2.98 20.32
CA ILE A 169 8.19 -3.31 19.81
C ILE A 169 7.56 -2.18 18.99
N ASN A 170 7.83 -0.92 19.36
CA ASN A 170 7.35 0.27 18.65
C ASN A 170 7.81 0.33 17.17
N CYS A 171 8.95 -0.30 16.84
CA CYS A 171 9.51 -0.37 15.49
C CYS A 171 9.18 -1.70 14.77
N ILE A 172 8.75 -2.72 15.51
CA ILE A 172 8.30 -4.00 14.94
C ILE A 172 6.86 -3.83 14.46
N GLN A 173 5.99 -3.29 15.32
CA GLN A 173 4.57 -3.16 15.07
C GLN A 173 4.05 -1.82 15.63
N PRO A 174 4.38 -0.68 14.98
CA PRO A 174 3.89 0.63 15.41
C PRO A 174 2.35 0.67 15.36
N PRO A 175 1.65 0.87 16.49
CA PRO A 175 0.18 0.94 16.51
C PRO A 175 -0.33 2.11 15.65
N ASN A 176 0.48 3.16 15.53
CA ASN A 176 0.21 4.34 14.72
C ASN A 176 -0.02 4.00 13.25
N ILE A 177 0.66 2.98 12.72
CA ILE A 177 0.49 2.57 11.31
C ILE A 177 -0.89 1.96 11.08
N PHE A 178 -1.35 1.07 11.96
CA PHE A 178 -2.67 0.44 11.83
C PHE A 178 -3.80 1.47 11.96
N ILE A 179 -3.69 2.38 12.93
CA ILE A 179 -4.66 3.45 13.12
C ILE A 179 -4.67 4.38 11.90
N ALA A 180 -3.49 4.78 11.41
CA ALA A 180 -3.39 5.63 10.23
C ALA A 180 -4.03 4.97 9.02
N VAL A 181 -3.76 3.69 8.76
CA VAL A 181 -4.34 2.94 7.65
C VAL A 181 -5.86 2.80 7.81
N ALA A 182 -6.35 2.49 9.00
CA ALA A 182 -7.79 2.34 9.28
C ALA A 182 -8.56 3.66 9.15
N VAL A 183 -8.01 4.77 9.64
CA VAL A 183 -8.64 6.10 9.47
C VAL A 183 -8.66 6.49 7.99
N SER A 184 -7.62 6.14 7.24
CA SER A 184 -7.48 6.53 5.85
C SER A 184 -8.33 5.73 4.87
N SER A 185 -8.75 4.52 5.23
CA SER A 185 -9.73 3.79 4.43
C SER A 185 -11.12 4.43 4.54
N VAL A 186 -11.45 5.01 5.69
CA VAL A 186 -12.74 5.65 5.97
C VAL A 186 -12.83 7.07 5.40
N LEU A 187 -11.78 7.88 5.59
CA LEU A 187 -11.71 9.28 5.15
C LEU A 187 -11.38 9.38 3.67
#